data_AF-A0A2D4GI32-F1
#
_entry.id   AF-A0A2D4GI32-F1
#
_cell.length_a   1.000
_cell.length_b   1.000
_cell.length_c   1.000
_cell.angle_alpha   90.00
_cell.angle_beta   90.00
_cell.angle_gamma   90.00
#
_symmetry.space_group_name_H-M   'P 1'
#
loop_
_entity.id
_entity.type
_entity.pdbx_description
1 polymer ?
#
loop_
_entity_poly.entity_id
_entity_poly.type
_entity_poly.pdbx_seq_one_letter_code
_entity_poly.pdbx_strand_id
1 'polypeptide(L)'
;AQVFEGLCGVVKHGMNRSDGSSAERCILAYLYDLYTSCSHLKSKFGELFSDFCSKVKNSIYCNVEPSDSNMLWEPLFMIDTIENPSAHNFTYTNLGKSLADNPANRYSFVCNALMHVCVGHHDPDRVNDIAIL
;
A
#
# COMPACT_ATOMS: atom_id res chain seq x y z
N ALA A 1 16.98 20.05 -0.61
CA ALA A 1 17.58 18.69 -0.53
C ALA A 1 17.45 18.03 0.85
N GLN A 2 17.39 18.80 1.95
CA GLN A 2 17.39 18.28 3.32
C GLN A 2 16.23 17.30 3.63
N VAL A 3 15.03 17.57 3.12
CA VAL A 3 13.88 16.65 3.25
C VAL A 3 14.12 15.32 2.51
N PHE A 4 14.70 15.38 1.31
CA PHE A 4 15.03 14.19 0.52
C PHE A 4 16.07 13.33 1.26
N GLU A 5 17.15 13.94 1.75
CA GLU A 5 18.17 13.25 2.56
C GLU A 5 17.59 12.64 3.84
N GLY A 6 16.68 13.37 4.51
CA GLY A 6 15.98 12.89 5.71
C GLY A 6 15.13 11.65 5.41
N LEU A 7 14.31 11.70 4.35
CA LEU A 7 13.48 10.57 3.92
C LEU A 7 14.33 9.36 3.48
N CYS A 8 15.45 9.59 2.79
CA CYS A 8 16.41 8.53 2.50
C CYS A 8 16.94 7.87 3.78
N GLY A 9 17.18 8.65 4.83
CA GLY A 9 17.58 8.16 6.15
C GLY A 9 16.57 7.19 6.77
N VAL A 10 15.27 7.46 6.62
CA VAL A 10 14.18 6.61 7.14
C VAL A 10 14.19 5.23 6.48
N VAL A 11 14.39 5.18 5.17
CA VAL A 11 14.30 3.93 4.39
C VAL A 11 15.63 3.18 4.26
N LYS A 12 16.72 3.66 4.89
CA LYS A 12 18.08 3.06 4.79
C LYS A 12 18.13 1.56 5.05
N HIS A 13 17.25 1.04 5.92
CA HIS A 13 17.19 -0.39 6.25
C HIS A 13 16.25 -1.20 5.34
N GLY A 14 15.27 -0.56 4.69
CA GLY A 14 14.26 -1.19 3.81
C GLY A 14 14.64 -1.25 2.32
N MET A 15 15.76 -0.64 1.91
CA MET A 15 16.18 -0.55 0.50
C MET A 15 16.53 -1.88 -0.19
N ASN A 16 16.64 -2.97 0.56
CA ASN A 16 17.02 -4.29 0.02
C ASN A 16 15.95 -5.35 0.13
N ARG A 17 14.78 -5.03 0.70
CA ARG A 17 13.82 -6.07 1.05
C ARG A 17 12.40 -5.67 0.69
N SER A 18 11.72 -6.61 0.04
CA SER A 18 10.28 -6.62 -0.18
C SER A 18 9.48 -6.70 1.15
N ASP A 19 10.14 -6.78 2.30
CA ASP A 19 9.56 -6.87 3.64
C ASP A 19 9.39 -5.52 4.37
N GLY A 20 9.73 -4.39 3.72
CA GLY A 20 9.44 -3.06 4.25
C GLY A 20 7.94 -2.87 4.50
N SER A 21 7.60 -2.11 5.54
CA SER A 21 6.21 -1.72 5.86
C SER A 21 5.54 -0.97 4.71
N SER A 22 4.20 -0.90 4.72
CA SER A 22 3.44 -0.09 3.76
C SER A 22 3.91 1.36 3.74
N ALA A 23 4.16 1.95 4.91
CA ALA A 23 4.67 3.31 5.05
C ALA A 23 6.05 3.50 4.41
N GLU A 24 6.99 2.56 4.62
CA GLU A 24 8.29 2.61 3.96
C GLU A 24 8.16 2.52 2.44
N ARG A 25 7.30 1.64 1.92
CA ARG A 25 7.03 1.56 0.47
C ARG A 25 6.46 2.86 -0.10
N CYS A 26 5.57 3.54 0.64
CA CYS A 26 5.06 4.85 0.23
C CYS A 26 6.17 5.91 0.18
N ILE A 27 7.07 5.94 1.17
CA ILE A 27 8.22 6.85 1.17
C ILE A 27 9.15 6.54 -0.01
N LEU A 28 9.40 5.26 -0.29
CA LEU A 28 10.23 4.81 -1.42
C LEU A 28 9.64 5.26 -2.78
N ALA A 29 8.33 5.08 -2.97
CA ALA A 29 7.62 5.56 -4.17
C ALA A 29 7.74 7.08 -4.31
N TYR A 30 7.49 7.82 -3.24
CA TYR A 30 7.60 9.27 -3.23
C TYR A 30 9.02 9.77 -3.54
N LEU A 31 10.05 9.13 -2.96
CA LEU A 31 11.45 9.42 -3.25
C LEU A 31 11.79 9.15 -4.72
N TYR A 32 11.27 8.07 -5.29
CA TYR A 32 11.44 7.73 -6.70
C TYR A 32 10.79 8.79 -7.62
N ASP A 33 9.55 9.18 -7.36
CA ASP A 33 8.83 10.18 -8.16
C ASP A 33 9.53 11.55 -8.08
N LEU A 34 9.96 11.97 -6.89
CA LEU A 34 10.72 13.21 -6.70
C LEU A 34 12.05 13.19 -7.45
N TYR A 35 12.81 12.08 -7.31
CA TYR A 35 14.10 11.93 -7.98
C TYR A 35 13.94 11.93 -9.50
N THR A 36 12.96 11.21 -10.04
CA THR A 36 12.73 11.13 -11.49
C THR A 36 12.20 12.43 -12.08
N SER A 37 11.48 13.24 -11.29
CA SER A 37 10.90 14.50 -11.73
C SER A 37 11.81 15.73 -11.54
N CYS A 38 12.87 15.64 -10.73
CA CYS A 38 13.74 16.78 -10.40
C CYS A 38 15.20 16.58 -10.86
N SER A 39 15.63 17.31 -11.89
CA SER A 39 17.01 17.24 -12.42
C SER A 39 18.08 17.61 -11.39
N HIS A 40 17.79 18.55 -10.48
CA HIS A 40 18.70 18.92 -9.40
C HIS A 40 18.97 17.75 -8.45
N LEU A 41 17.93 16.96 -8.12
CA LEU A 41 18.08 15.76 -7.30
C LEU A 41 18.85 14.67 -8.05
N LYS A 42 18.59 14.48 -9.35
CA LYS A 42 19.38 13.55 -10.19
C LYS A 42 20.86 13.88 -10.19
N SER A 43 21.20 15.16 -10.37
CA SER A 43 22.59 15.60 -10.37
C SER A 43 23.25 15.46 -9.00
N LYS A 44 22.53 15.75 -7.91
CA LYS A 44 23.07 15.71 -6.55
C LYS A 44 23.21 14.29 -5.97
N PHE A 45 22.27 13.40 -6.29
CA PHE A 45 22.17 12.07 -5.67
C PHE A 45 22.36 10.90 -6.66
N GLY A 46 22.78 11.17 -7.90
CA GLY A 46 22.81 10.20 -8.98
C GLY A 46 23.52 8.88 -8.66
N GLU A 47 24.67 8.93 -8.00
CA GLU A 47 25.44 7.72 -7.63
C GLU A 47 24.76 6.89 -6.53
N LEU A 48 24.04 7.54 -5.61
CA LEU A 48 23.32 6.85 -4.53
C LEU A 48 21.98 6.29 -4.98
N PHE A 49 21.34 6.93 -5.97
CA PHE A 49 19.95 6.67 -6.34
C PHE A 49 19.75 5.90 -7.65
N SER A 50 20.79 5.69 -8.46
CA SER A 50 20.65 4.93 -9.72
C SER A 50 20.27 3.47 -9.46
N ASP A 51 20.97 2.78 -8.55
CA ASP A 51 20.70 1.40 -8.17
C ASP A 51 19.37 1.27 -7.43
N PHE A 52 19.05 2.27 -6.60
CA PHE A 52 17.78 2.38 -5.90
C PHE A 52 16.59 2.50 -6.86
N CYS A 53 16.70 3.33 -7.90
CA CYS A 53 15.63 3.53 -8.87
C CYS A 53 15.25 2.24 -9.57
N SER A 54 16.23 1.42 -9.94
CA SER A 54 15.97 0.12 -10.56
C SER A 54 15.23 -0.82 -9.61
N LYS A 55 15.61 -0.83 -8.32
CA LYS A 55 14.92 -1.64 -7.29
C LYS A 55 13.49 -1.18 -7.07
N VAL A 56 13.25 0.11 -6.85
CA VAL A 56 11.89 0.66 -6.67
C VAL A 56 11.03 0.42 -7.90
N LYS A 57 11.58 0.63 -9.10
CA LYS A 57 10.86 0.35 -10.34
C LYS A 57 10.45 -1.13 -10.44
N ASN A 58 11.32 -2.05 -10.04
CA ASN A 58 11.05 -3.49 -10.14
C ASN A 58 10.18 -4.03 -8.99
N SER A 59 10.13 -3.37 -7.84
CA SER A 59 9.36 -3.84 -6.67
C SER A 59 8.04 -3.12 -6.44
N ILE A 60 7.93 -1.85 -6.80
CA ILE A 60 6.75 -1.00 -6.55
C ILE A 60 6.03 -0.67 -7.85
N TYR A 61 6.77 -0.34 -8.92
CA TYR A 61 6.21 0.05 -10.22
C TYR A 61 6.31 -1.06 -11.28
N CYS A 62 6.53 -2.31 -10.87
CA CYS A 62 6.54 -3.39 -11.84
C CYS A 62 5.13 -3.56 -12.42
N ASN A 63 5.05 -3.77 -13.73
CA ASN A 63 3.78 -4.17 -14.32
C ASN A 63 3.42 -5.55 -13.79
N VAL A 64 2.30 -5.63 -13.10
CA VAL A 64 1.70 -6.89 -12.67
C VAL A 64 0.62 -7.24 -13.67
N GLU A 65 0.78 -8.39 -14.32
CA GLU A 65 -0.30 -8.99 -15.08
C GLU A 65 -1.25 -9.67 -14.10
N PRO A 66 -2.54 -9.26 -14.00
CA PRO A 66 -3.47 -9.90 -13.11
C PRO A 66 -3.66 -11.35 -13.53
N SER A 67 -3.46 -12.28 -12.60
CA SER A 67 -3.84 -13.67 -12.79
C SER A 67 -5.34 -13.82 -12.64
N ASP A 68 -5.95 -14.77 -13.36
CA ASP A 68 -7.33 -15.17 -13.10
C ASP A 68 -7.52 -15.60 -11.65
N SER A 69 -8.59 -15.10 -11.01
CA SER A 69 -8.94 -15.51 -9.65
C SER A 69 -9.70 -16.83 -9.68
N ASN A 70 -9.20 -17.82 -8.95
CA ASN A 70 -9.92 -19.07 -8.69
C ASN A 70 -10.86 -18.99 -7.47
N MET A 71 -11.01 -17.80 -6.86
CA MET A 71 -11.83 -17.59 -5.68
C MET A 71 -13.15 -16.90 -6.03
N LEU A 72 -14.24 -17.39 -5.44
CA LEU A 72 -15.56 -16.78 -5.56
C LEU A 72 -15.62 -15.53 -4.67
N TRP A 73 -16.00 -14.40 -5.27
CA TRP A 73 -16.24 -13.16 -4.55
C TRP A 73 -17.63 -13.18 -3.88
N GLU A 74 -17.68 -12.95 -2.58
CA GLU A 74 -18.91 -12.77 -1.79
C GLU A 74 -19.13 -11.27 -1.48
N PRO A 75 -20.05 -10.57 -2.18
CA PRO A 75 -20.19 -9.11 -2.08
C PRO A 75 -20.70 -8.60 -0.72
N LEU A 76 -21.35 -9.45 0.06
CA LEU A 76 -21.93 -9.09 1.36
C LEU A 76 -21.00 -9.41 2.54
N PHE A 77 -19.87 -10.07 2.27
CA PHE A 77 -18.92 -10.44 3.31
C PHE A 77 -18.36 -9.19 4.02
N MET A 78 -18.66 -9.06 5.32
CA MET A 78 -18.19 -7.96 6.18
C MET A 78 -18.54 -6.54 5.69
N ILE A 79 -19.58 -6.39 4.87
CA ILE A 79 -19.92 -5.07 4.30
C ILE A 79 -20.28 -4.05 5.38
N ASP A 80 -20.99 -4.46 6.44
CA ASP A 80 -21.34 -3.59 7.57
C ASP A 80 -20.11 -3.05 8.31
N THR A 81 -19.03 -3.85 8.36
CA THR A 81 -17.74 -3.44 8.93
C THR A 81 -17.04 -2.42 8.05
N ILE A 82 -17.13 -2.59 6.73
CA ILE A 82 -16.49 -1.68 5.76
C ILE A 82 -17.25 -0.35 5.69
N GLU A 83 -18.58 -0.39 5.76
CA GLU A 83 -19.42 0.80 5.76
C GLU A 83 -19.35 1.60 7.06
N ASN A 84 -19.12 0.92 8.19
CA ASN A 84 -18.94 1.58 9.47
C ASN A 84 -17.82 0.93 10.30
N PRO A 85 -16.54 1.20 9.95
CA PRO A 85 -15.38 0.63 10.63
C PRO A 85 -15.34 0.96 12.12
N SER A 86 -15.82 2.15 12.50
CA SER A 86 -15.77 2.66 13.87
C SER A 86 -16.87 2.10 14.78
N ALA A 87 -17.97 1.59 14.24
CA ALA A 87 -19.07 1.03 15.04
C ALA A 87 -18.72 -0.31 15.70
N HIS A 88 -17.69 -0.99 15.23
CA HIS A 88 -17.31 -2.30 15.71
C HIS A 88 -16.00 -2.22 16.48
N ASN A 89 -16.01 -2.66 17.74
CA ASN A 89 -14.79 -2.81 18.54
C ASN A 89 -14.01 -4.06 18.07
N PHE A 90 -13.38 -3.97 16.90
CA PHE A 90 -12.47 -5.01 16.45
C PHE A 90 -11.17 -4.93 17.24
N THR A 91 -10.78 -6.06 17.85
CA THR A 91 -9.37 -6.27 18.16
C THR A 91 -8.70 -6.66 16.84
N TYR A 92 -7.73 -5.85 16.41
CA TYR A 92 -6.92 -6.09 15.20
C TYR A 92 -6.44 -7.55 15.09
N THR A 93 -6.11 -8.14 16.23
CA THR A 93 -5.68 -9.54 16.35
C THR A 93 -6.74 -10.57 15.96
N ASN A 94 -8.03 -10.32 16.21
CA ASN A 94 -9.10 -11.27 15.92
C ASN A 94 -9.55 -11.19 14.46
N LEU A 95 -9.68 -9.97 13.91
CA LEU A 95 -9.99 -9.75 12.51
C LEU A 95 -8.87 -10.32 11.61
N GLY A 96 -7.62 -9.97 11.92
CA GLY A 96 -6.46 -10.46 11.18
C GLY A 96 -6.36 -11.98 11.16
N LYS A 97 -6.65 -12.66 12.29
CA LYS A 97 -6.68 -14.13 12.34
C LYS A 97 -7.79 -14.72 11.47
N SER A 98 -9.02 -14.21 11.58
CA SER A 98 -10.15 -14.71 10.81
C SER A 98 -9.91 -14.61 9.30
N LEU A 99 -9.31 -13.50 8.84
CA LEU A 99 -8.93 -13.31 7.44
C LEU A 99 -7.69 -14.14 7.05
N ALA A 100 -6.76 -14.39 7.96
CA ALA A 100 -5.60 -15.25 7.67
C ALA A 100 -6.02 -16.70 7.42
N ASP A 101 -6.93 -17.21 8.25
CA ASP A 101 -7.34 -18.63 8.28
C ASP A 101 -8.19 -19.04 7.07
N ASN A 102 -8.94 -18.10 6.46
CA ASN A 102 -9.79 -18.40 5.30
C ASN A 102 -9.42 -17.51 4.09
N PRO A 103 -8.76 -18.09 3.06
CA PRO A 103 -8.38 -17.34 1.85
C PRO A 103 -9.55 -16.73 1.08
N ALA A 104 -10.72 -17.40 1.03
CA ALA A 104 -11.89 -16.89 0.33
C ALA A 104 -12.49 -15.67 1.06
N ASN A 105 -12.55 -15.71 2.38
CA ASN A 105 -12.98 -14.57 3.20
C ASN A 105 -12.04 -13.38 3.04
N ARG A 106 -10.72 -13.62 3.05
CA ARG A 106 -9.71 -12.59 2.78
C ARG A 106 -9.88 -11.97 1.41
N TYR A 107 -10.07 -12.80 0.39
CA TYR A 107 -10.31 -12.33 -0.96
C TYR A 107 -11.55 -11.44 -1.03
N SER A 108 -12.69 -11.91 -0.50
CA SER A 108 -13.94 -11.15 -0.49
C SER A 108 -13.84 -9.85 0.29
N PHE A 109 -13.19 -9.86 1.46
CA PHE A 109 -12.94 -8.64 2.25
C PHE A 109 -12.14 -7.61 1.45
N VAL A 110 -11.04 -8.01 0.82
CA VAL A 110 -10.19 -7.12 0.02
C VAL A 110 -10.98 -6.57 -1.17
N CYS A 111 -11.74 -7.40 -1.88
CA CYS A 111 -12.60 -6.94 -2.98
C CYS A 111 -13.66 -5.95 -2.50
N ASN A 112 -14.34 -6.23 -1.39
CA ASN A 112 -15.39 -5.34 -0.85
C ASN A 112 -14.80 -4.00 -0.39
N ALA A 113 -13.65 -4.01 0.29
CA ALA A 113 -12.98 -2.78 0.71
C ALA A 113 -12.54 -1.93 -0.50
N LEU A 114 -11.95 -2.57 -1.53
CA LEU A 114 -11.58 -1.89 -2.77
C LEU A 114 -12.80 -1.31 -3.48
N MET A 115 -13.88 -2.07 -3.60
CA MET A 115 -15.11 -1.59 -4.24
C MET A 115 -15.75 -0.44 -3.46
N HIS A 116 -15.75 -0.51 -2.13
CA HIS A 116 -16.25 0.58 -1.29
C HIS A 116 -15.49 1.88 -1.54
N VAL A 117 -14.14 1.82 -1.59
CA VAL A 117 -13.29 2.99 -1.87
C VAL A 117 -13.44 3.47 -3.32
N CYS A 118 -13.41 2.57 -4.31
CA CYS A 118 -13.29 2.93 -5.71
C CYS A 118 -14.62 3.27 -6.41
N VAL A 119 -15.75 2.74 -5.95
CA VAL A 119 -17.05 2.86 -6.67
C VAL A 119 -17.93 4.00 -6.13
N GLY A 120 -17.60 4.59 -4.98
CA GLY A 120 -18.30 5.79 -4.51
C GLY A 120 -17.58 7.08 -4.88
N HIS A 121 -18.21 8.22 -4.57
CA HIS A 121 -17.84 9.59 -4.95
C HIS A 121 -16.45 10.08 -4.46
N HIS A 122 -15.35 9.37 -4.75
CA HIS A 122 -13.95 9.72 -4.43
C HIS A 122 -13.77 10.45 -3.10
N ASP A 123 -14.47 9.98 -2.06
CA ASP A 123 -14.48 10.64 -0.76
C ASP A 123 -13.23 10.20 0.03
N PRO A 124 -12.29 11.13 0.31
CA PRO A 124 -11.08 10.81 1.06
C PRO A 124 -11.38 10.29 2.46
N ASP A 125 -12.51 10.68 3.06
CA ASP A 125 -12.87 10.28 4.41
C ASP A 125 -13.16 8.77 4.48
N ARG A 126 -13.72 8.18 3.42
CA ARG A 126 -13.93 6.72 3.34
C ARG A 126 -12.63 5.92 3.33
N VAL A 127 -11.58 6.47 2.72
CA VAL A 127 -10.24 5.88 2.75
C VAL A 127 -9.67 5.95 4.17
N ASN A 128 -9.83 7.09 4.82
CA ASN A 128 -9.37 7.31 6.19
C ASN A 128 -10.09 6.37 7.17
N ASP A 129 -11.40 6.20 7.02
CA ASP A 129 -12.22 5.33 7.87
C ASP A 129 -11.82 3.86 7.73
N ILE A 130 -11.57 3.38 6.51
CA ILE A 130 -11.12 2.00 6.29
C ILE A 130 -9.69 1.79 6.80
N ALA A 131 -8.83 2.81 6.80
CA ALA A 131 -7.45 2.70 7.25
C ALA A 131 -7.29 2.37 8.74
N ILE A 132 -8.38 2.40 9.52
CA ILE A 132 -8.37 2.03 10.95
C ILE A 132 -8.51 0.51 11.19
N LEU A 133 -8.92 -0.26 10.17
CA LEU A 133 -9.09 -1.72 10.22
C LEU A 133 -7.76 -2.46 10.07
#